data_AF-A0A6A0GSJ3-F1
#
_entry.id   AF-A0A6A0GSJ3-F1
#
_cell.length_a   1.000
_cell.length_b   1.000
_cell.length_c   1.000
_cell.angle_alpha   90.00
_cell.angle_beta   90.00
_cell.angle_gamma   90.00
#
_symmetry.space_group_name_H-M   'P 1'
#
loop_
_entity.id
_entity.type
_entity.pdbx_description
1 polymer ?
#
loop_
_entity_poly.entity_id
_entity_poly.type
_entity_poly.pdbx_seq_one_letter_code
_entity_poly.pdbx_strand_id
1 'polypeptide(L)'
;MPNLHWVSWGWDPNDREQDATFIHVFFFCLVTLMMVTGGYFIAYCPSSQMHDWAIREAYLEIRRRESAGLPHIDRNLVPEDQVELPSEEELGDMEIII
;
A
#
# COMPACT_ATOMS: atom_id res chain seq x y z
N MET A 1 52.83 25.30 -7.98
CA MET A 1 51.43 25.43 -8.40
C MET A 1 50.84 24.02 -8.41
N PRO A 2 49.98 23.62 -7.47
CA PRO A 2 49.54 22.24 -7.46
C PRO A 2 48.35 22.05 -8.42
N ASN A 3 48.62 21.34 -9.51
CA ASN A 3 47.73 20.48 -10.31
C ASN A 3 46.38 21.05 -10.80
N LEU A 4 46.45 21.92 -11.81
CA LEU A 4 45.35 22.64 -12.47
C LEU A 4 44.47 21.80 -13.43
N HIS A 5 44.35 20.48 -13.24
CA HIS A 5 43.65 19.58 -14.20
C HIS A 5 42.66 18.60 -13.54
N TRP A 6 42.19 18.89 -12.32
CA TRP A 6 41.14 18.08 -11.73
C TRP A 6 39.79 18.75 -11.98
N VAL A 7 38.82 17.98 -12.47
CA VAL A 7 37.44 18.43 -12.64
C VAL A 7 36.71 18.09 -11.34
N SER A 8 36.27 19.13 -10.63
CA SER A 8 35.48 18.95 -9.41
C SER A 8 34.06 18.49 -9.74
N TRP A 9 33.51 17.67 -8.86
CA TRP A 9 32.12 17.24 -8.83
C TRP A 9 31.17 18.27 -8.22
N GLY A 10 31.71 19.35 -7.64
CA GLY A 10 30.96 20.49 -7.12
C GLY A 10 30.58 20.40 -5.63
N TRP A 11 31.20 19.51 -4.86
CA TRP A 11 30.91 19.30 -3.43
C TRP A 11 31.96 19.95 -2.52
N ASP A 12 33.25 19.84 -2.87
CA ASP A 12 34.34 20.55 -2.20
C ASP A 12 35.24 21.25 -3.23
N PRO A 13 35.34 22.59 -3.21
CA PRO A 13 36.16 23.34 -4.16
C PRO A 13 37.66 23.35 -3.80
N ASN A 14 38.03 22.95 -2.58
CA ASN A 14 39.37 23.10 -2.02
C ASN A 14 40.11 21.77 -1.88
N ASP A 15 39.40 20.65 -1.70
CA ASP A 15 39.98 19.32 -1.50
C ASP A 15 39.41 18.28 -2.47
N ARG A 16 40.29 17.75 -3.33
CA ARG A 16 39.97 16.74 -4.33
C ARG A 16 39.51 15.41 -3.76
N GLU A 17 40.14 14.96 -2.68
CA GLU A 17 39.83 13.66 -2.11
C GLU A 17 38.48 13.70 -1.39
N GLN A 18 38.18 14.82 -0.72
CA GLN A 18 36.89 15.05 -0.10
C GLN A 18 35.77 15.16 -1.14
N ASP A 19 35.94 15.98 -2.17
CA ASP A 19 34.95 16.14 -3.26
C ASP A 19 34.60 14.81 -3.93
N ALA A 20 35.61 13.98 -4.21
CA ALA A 20 35.40 12.64 -4.74
C ALA A 20 34.70 11.73 -3.72
N THR A 21 35.13 11.71 -2.46
CA THR A 21 34.54 10.83 -1.44
C THR A 21 33.06 11.15 -1.21
N PHE A 22 32.70 12.43 -1.12
CA PHE A 22 31.32 12.85 -0.91
C PHE A 22 30.41 12.36 -2.04
N ILE A 23 30.82 12.50 -3.30
CA ILE A 23 29.96 12.09 -4.41
C ILE A 23 29.75 10.58 -4.47
N HIS A 24 30.79 9.78 -4.18
CA HIS A 24 30.68 8.32 -4.16
C HIS A 24 29.79 7.85 -3.02
N VAL A 25 29.96 8.41 -1.82
CA VAL A 25 29.11 8.07 -0.67
C VAL A 25 27.67 8.51 -0.91
N PHE A 26 27.46 9.71 -1.46
CA PHE A 26 26.11 10.22 -1.75
C PHE A 26 25.37 9.33 -2.74
N PHE A 27 25.97 9.00 -3.89
CA PHE A 27 25.31 8.15 -4.88
C PHE A 27 25.14 6.71 -4.38
N PHE A 28 26.11 6.18 -3.63
CA PHE A 28 25.95 4.85 -3.02
C PHE A 28 24.77 4.81 -2.05
N CYS A 29 24.66 5.79 -1.14
CA CYS A 29 23.57 5.86 -0.18
C CYS A 29 22.23 6.13 -0.88
N LEU A 30 22.16 7.12 -1.77
CA LEU A 30 20.91 7.50 -2.42
C LEU A 30 20.44 6.47 -3.44
N VAL A 31 21.29 6.05 -4.36
CA VAL A 31 20.89 5.14 -5.44
C VAL A 31 20.83 3.71 -4.94
N THR A 32 21.92 3.21 -4.37
CA THR A 32 22.01 1.79 -4.01
C THR A 32 21.19 1.47 -2.76
N LEU A 33 21.37 2.24 -1.67
CA LEU A 33 20.68 1.93 -0.41
C LEU A 33 19.24 2.42 -0.39
N MET A 34 18.97 3.68 -0.76
CA MET A 34 17.59 4.20 -0.67
C MET A 34 16.74 3.75 -1.85
N MET A 35 17.17 4.00 -3.10
CA MET A 35 16.31 3.69 -4.27
C MET A 35 16.23 2.20 -4.56
N VAL A 36 17.35 1.51 -4.74
CA VAL A 36 17.35 0.08 -5.11
C VAL A 36 16.88 -0.79 -3.94
N THR A 37 17.54 -0.70 -2.77
CA THR A 37 17.16 -1.53 -1.63
C THR A 37 15.79 -1.15 -1.06
N GLY A 38 15.46 0.14 -1.00
CA GLY A 38 14.12 0.59 -0.58
C GLY A 38 13.02 0.17 -1.56
N GLY A 39 13.28 0.27 -2.87
CA GLY A 39 12.36 -0.23 -3.90
C GLY A 39 12.14 -1.74 -3.81
N TYR A 40 13.22 -2.51 -3.61
CA TYR A 40 13.13 -3.95 -3.34
C TYR A 40 12.28 -4.24 -2.09
N PHE A 41 12.51 -3.52 -1.00
CA PHE A 41 11.74 -3.71 0.22
C PHE A 41 10.25 -3.42 0.00
N ILE A 42 9.89 -2.32 -0.67
CA ILE A 42 8.48 -1.99 -0.95
C ILE A 42 7.83 -3.05 -1.86
N ALA A 43 8.55 -3.54 -2.87
CA ALA A 43 8.03 -4.52 -3.82
C ALA A 43 7.75 -5.89 -3.21
N TYR A 44 8.54 -6.29 -2.21
CA TYR A 44 8.47 -7.63 -1.61
C TYR A 44 8.03 -7.62 -0.15
N CYS A 45 7.69 -6.47 0.42
CA CYS A 45 7.11 -6.38 1.75
C CYS A 45 5.77 -7.14 1.74
N PRO A 46 5.50 -8.01 2.74
CA PRO A 46 4.24 -8.72 2.81
C PRO A 46 3.05 -7.75 2.75
N SER A 47 2.01 -8.15 2.01
CA SER A 47 0.80 -7.35 1.82
C SER A 47 0.26 -6.82 3.15
N SER A 48 0.36 -5.51 3.35
CA SER A 48 0.00 -4.85 4.62
C SER A 48 -1.50 -4.87 4.92
N GLN A 49 -2.33 -5.17 3.91
CA GLN A 49 -3.79 -5.11 4.00
C GLN A 49 -4.46 -6.45 3.67
N MET A 50 -3.74 -7.57 3.85
CA MET A 50 -4.25 -8.93 3.59
C MET A 50 -4.79 -9.12 2.16
N HIS A 51 -4.26 -8.39 1.17
CA HIS A 51 -4.80 -8.38 -0.19
C HIS A 51 -4.72 -9.77 -0.85
N ASP A 52 -3.57 -10.43 -0.73
CA ASP A 52 -3.35 -11.77 -1.28
C ASP A 52 -4.28 -12.81 -0.63
N TRP A 53 -4.52 -12.65 0.68
CA TRP A 53 -5.47 -13.49 1.41
C TRP A 53 -6.90 -13.24 0.94
N ALA A 54 -7.31 -11.98 0.83
CA ALA A 54 -8.67 -11.61 0.44
C ALA A 54 -9.03 -12.11 -0.96
N ILE A 55 -8.11 -12.00 -1.92
CA ILE A 55 -8.29 -12.54 -3.28
C ILE A 55 -8.43 -14.06 -3.23
N ARG A 56 -7.55 -14.75 -2.49
CA ARG A 56 -7.61 -16.21 -2.36
C ARG A 56 -8.94 -16.66 -1.75
N GLU A 57 -9.36 -15.99 -0.68
CA GLU A 57 -10.61 -16.32 0.02
C GLU A 57 -11.83 -16.06 -0.86
N ALA A 58 -11.84 -14.95 -1.62
CA ALA A 58 -12.90 -14.66 -2.58
C ALA A 58 -13.07 -15.77 -3.63
N TYR A 59 -11.97 -16.30 -4.18
CA TYR A 59 -12.04 -17.43 -5.12
C TYR A 59 -12.64 -18.68 -4.49
N LEU A 60 -12.29 -19.00 -3.24
CA LEU A 60 -12.83 -20.15 -2.53
C LEU A 60 -14.33 -19.98 -2.26
N GLU A 61 -14.75 -18.81 -1.81
CA GLU A 61 -16.15 -18.53 -1.49
C GLU A 61 -17.04 -18.51 -2.74
N ILE A 62 -16.55 -17.96 -3.85
CA ILE A 62 -17.25 -18.01 -5.14
C ILE A 62 -17.49 -19.46 -5.56
N ARG A 63 -16.46 -20.32 -5.50
CA ARG A 63 -16.61 -21.75 -5.85
C ARG A 63 -17.59 -22.48 -4.95
N ARG A 64 -17.58 -22.19 -3.64
CA ARG A 64 -18.54 -22.73 -2.68
C ARG A 64 -19.97 -22.34 -3.08
N ARG A 65 -20.21 -21.07 -3.37
CA ARG A 65 -21.53 -20.54 -3.74
C ARG A 65 -22.02 -21.05 -5.10
N GLU A 66 -21.15 -21.13 -6.09
CA GLU A 66 -21.45 -21.73 -7.40
C GLU A 66 -21.89 -23.20 -7.25
N SER A 67 -21.17 -23.99 -6.42
CA SER A 67 -21.53 -25.39 -6.18
C SER A 67 -22.88 -25.56 -5.47
N ALA A 68 -23.29 -24.56 -4.70
CA ALA A 68 -24.58 -24.50 -4.02
C ALA A 68 -25.70 -23.87 -4.88
N GLY A 69 -25.39 -23.38 -6.09
CA GLY A 69 -26.35 -22.66 -6.95
C GLY A 69 -26.79 -21.31 -6.40
N LEU A 70 -26.01 -20.71 -5.49
CA LEU A 70 -26.30 -19.42 -4.86
C LEU A 70 -25.69 -18.25 -5.66
N PRO A 71 -26.24 -17.02 -5.54
CA PRO A 71 -25.60 -15.84 -6.10
C PRO A 71 -24.24 -15.58 -5.45
N HIS A 72 -23.28 -15.04 -6.22
CA HIS A 72 -21.91 -14.81 -5.75
C HIS A 72 -21.82 -13.90 -4.52
N ILE A 73 -22.67 -12.87 -4.46
CA ILE A 73 -22.75 -11.94 -3.34
C ILE A 73 -24.22 -11.86 -2.93
N ASP A 74 -24.47 -11.99 -1.63
CA ASP A 74 -25.79 -11.74 -1.08
C ASP A 74 -26.01 -10.23 -0.95
N ARG A 75 -27.22 -9.77 -1.26
CA ARG A 75 -27.59 -8.37 -1.07
C ARG A 75 -27.59 -7.99 0.40
N ASN A 76 -28.03 -8.91 1.26
CA ASN A 76 -28.13 -8.69 2.69
C ASN A 76 -26.87 -9.25 3.36
N LEU A 77 -26.03 -8.37 3.91
CA LEU A 77 -24.86 -8.79 4.69
C LEU A 77 -25.28 -9.44 6.01
N VAL A 78 -26.35 -8.93 6.60
CA VAL A 78 -26.93 -9.41 7.86
C VAL A 78 -28.22 -10.16 7.56
N PRO A 79 -28.42 -11.34 8.15
CA PRO A 79 -29.68 -12.05 8.06
C PRO A 79 -30.85 -11.18 8.55
N GLU A 80 -31.98 -11.19 7.83
CA GLU A 80 -33.13 -10.33 8.13
C GLU A 80 -33.73 -10.61 9.52
N ASP A 81 -33.60 -11.85 10.00
CA ASP A 81 -34.03 -12.30 11.33
C ASP A 81 -33.18 -11.75 12.48
N GLN A 82 -31.99 -11.21 12.18
CA GLN A 82 -31.12 -10.56 13.17
C GLN A 82 -31.34 -9.04 13.24
N VAL A 83 -32.19 -8.49 12.38
CA VAL A 83 -32.48 -7.06 12.35
C VAL A 83 -33.81 -6.81 13.06
N GLU A 84 -33.75 -6.31 14.28
CA GLU A 84 -34.93 -5.83 15.00
C GLU A 84 -35.27 -4.42 14.53
N LEU A 85 -36.37 -4.30 13.79
CA LEU A 85 -36.91 -3.00 13.40
C LEU A 85 -37.82 -2.47 14.51
N PRO A 86 -37.74 -1.17 14.85
CA PRO A 86 -38.67 -0.55 15.78
C PRO A 86 -40.10 -0.65 15.26
N SER A 87 -41.05 -0.76 16.20
CA SER A 87 -42.48 -0.81 15.89
C SER A 87 -43.01 0.53 15.38
N GLU A 88 -44.15 0.53 14.69
CA GLU A 88 -44.77 1.77 14.19
C GLU A 88 -45.08 2.79 15.31
N GLU A 89 -45.41 2.32 16.52
CA GLU A 89 -45.65 3.19 17.69
C GLU A 89 -44.37 3.87 18.18
N GLU A 90 -43.21 3.21 18.06
CA GLU A 90 -41.90 3.78 18.41
C GLU A 90 -41.37 4.74 17.34
N LEU A 91 -41.82 4.60 16.09
CA LEU A 91 -41.46 5.49 14.99
C LEU A 91 -42.11 6.88 15.11
N GLY A 92 -43.30 7.00 15.71
CA GLY A 92 -44.03 8.27 15.84
C GLY A 92 -44.25 9.00 14.51
N ASP A 93 -44.15 10.34 14.51
CA ASP A 93 -44.30 11.20 13.31
C ASP A 93 -42.96 11.48 12.61
N MET A 94 -42.08 10.49 12.51
CA MET A 94 -40.80 10.66 11.80
C MET A 94 -41.06 10.80 10.28
N GLU A 95 -40.61 11.92 9.68
CA GLU A 95 -40.73 12.14 8.24
C GLU A 95 -39.87 11.12 7.48
N ILE A 96 -40.52 10.21 6.75
CA ILE A 96 -39.84 9.24 5.88
C ILE A 96 -39.40 9.99 4.63
N ILE A 97 -38.11 10.34 4.57
CA ILE A 97 -37.48 10.89 3.37
C ILE A 97 -37.16 9.71 2.44
N ILE A 98 -37.89 9.61 1.32
CA ILE A 98 -37.71 8.59 0.27
C ILE A 98 -36.76 9.10 -0.79
#